data_AF-A0AAQ1KJ24-F1
#
_entry.id   AF-A0AAQ1KJ24-F1
#
_cell.length_a   1.000
_cell.length_b   1.000
_cell.length_c   1.000
_cell.angle_alpha   90.00
_cell.angle_beta   90.00
_cell.angle_gamma   90.00
#
_symmetry.space_group_name_H-M   'P 1'
#
loop_
_entity.id
_entity.type
_entity.pdbx_description
1 polymer ?
#
loop_
_entity_poly.entity_id
_entity_poly.type
_entity_poly.pdbx_seq_one_letter_code
_entity_poly.pdbx_strand_id
1 'polypeptide(L)'
;MTLATGPNTGLLINGAPGEAHYAQLVAKWRWEDFLLQPVVKSRVTALPTTGQVEGDAYLFIGTGTNANKIARWWATGATTAQWEYLVPKSGWRVQISGELDAYGQVKTYEYSGTAWSEKSAGGISQADADVRYEPKRKDNLTATTNPSAADDQVQGYSVLSRWVNTTTGEMWLCLNASTGAANWQQATLSLDELGSAALANVGEGPTELPTNAAVATALQPLETMIWMGL
;
A
#
# COMPACT_ATOMS: atom_id res chain seq x y z
N MET A 1 7.07 -33.52 -41.29
CA MET A 1 7.52 -33.51 -39.88
C MET A 1 7.10 -32.17 -39.30
N THR A 2 6.11 -32.15 -38.41
CA THR A 2 5.56 -30.90 -37.88
C THR A 2 6.27 -30.54 -36.58
N LEU A 3 6.89 -29.37 -36.56
CA LEU A 3 7.47 -28.77 -35.35
C LEU A 3 6.40 -27.92 -34.68
N ALA A 4 6.39 -27.86 -33.34
CA ALA A 4 5.48 -27.01 -32.58
C ALA A 4 6.26 -26.07 -31.66
N THR A 5 5.84 -24.80 -31.62
CA THR A 5 6.49 -23.73 -30.85
C THR A 5 5.66 -23.29 -29.65
N GLY A 6 6.33 -22.87 -28.59
CA GLY A 6 5.72 -22.46 -27.33
C GLY A 6 4.98 -21.12 -27.45
N PRO A 7 3.88 -20.93 -26.70
CA PRO A 7 3.05 -19.72 -26.79
C PRO A 7 3.73 -18.46 -26.23
N ASN A 8 4.74 -18.59 -25.36
CA ASN A 8 5.35 -17.43 -24.69
C ASN A 8 6.54 -16.87 -25.48
N THR A 9 7.54 -17.72 -25.75
CA THR A 9 8.83 -17.32 -26.32
C THR A 9 9.07 -17.86 -27.73
N GLY A 10 8.19 -18.72 -28.24
CA GLY A 10 8.36 -19.38 -29.53
C GLY A 10 9.39 -20.52 -29.52
N LEU A 11 9.93 -20.92 -28.36
CA LEU A 11 10.84 -22.06 -28.22
C LEU A 11 10.22 -23.35 -28.75
N LEU A 12 11.04 -24.28 -29.23
CA LEU A 12 10.56 -25.57 -29.73
C LEU A 12 10.02 -26.42 -28.56
N ILE A 13 8.73 -26.77 -28.61
CA ILE A 13 8.03 -27.54 -27.56
C ILE A 13 7.49 -28.90 -28.03
N ASN A 14 7.61 -29.22 -29.32
CA ASN A 14 7.41 -30.58 -29.86
C ASN A 14 7.95 -30.72 -31.31
N GLY A 15 8.07 -31.97 -31.77
CA GLY A 15 8.62 -32.38 -33.07
C GLY A 15 8.56 -33.92 -33.21
N ALA A 16 9.35 -34.52 -34.12
CA ALA A 16 9.45 -35.98 -34.21
C ALA A 16 10.70 -36.50 -33.48
N PRO A 17 10.62 -37.66 -32.79
CA PRO A 17 11.71 -38.19 -31.98
C PRO A 17 12.87 -38.71 -32.85
N GLY A 18 14.09 -38.27 -32.54
CA GLY A 18 15.34 -38.81 -33.08
C GLY A 18 16.31 -39.34 -32.01
N GLU A 19 15.93 -39.27 -30.72
CA GLU A 19 16.78 -39.58 -29.57
C GLU A 19 16.02 -40.36 -28.49
N ALA A 20 16.75 -41.05 -27.61
CA ALA A 20 16.17 -41.89 -26.56
C ALA A 20 15.50 -41.10 -25.40
N HIS A 21 15.87 -39.83 -25.20
CA HIS A 21 15.36 -38.99 -24.10
C HIS A 21 14.43 -37.87 -24.57
N TYR A 22 13.88 -38.03 -25.77
CA TYR A 22 13.07 -37.03 -26.46
C TYR A 22 11.94 -36.46 -25.59
N ALA A 23 11.13 -37.34 -24.97
CA ALA A 23 10.01 -36.93 -24.14
C ALA A 23 10.45 -36.10 -22.92
N GLN A 24 11.58 -36.45 -22.29
CA GLN A 24 12.11 -35.73 -21.14
C GLN A 24 12.71 -34.37 -21.53
N LEU A 25 13.40 -34.28 -22.67
CA LEU A 25 13.97 -33.02 -23.16
C LEU A 25 12.87 -32.02 -23.54
N VAL A 26 11.89 -32.49 -24.31
CA VAL A 26 10.77 -31.66 -24.77
C VAL A 26 9.90 -31.17 -23.61
N ALA A 27 9.70 -32.00 -22.58
CA ALA A 27 9.05 -31.55 -21.34
C ALA A 27 9.83 -30.44 -20.61
N LYS A 28 11.17 -30.46 -20.61
CA LYS A 28 11.97 -29.37 -20.04
C LYS A 28 11.83 -28.07 -20.82
N TRP A 29 11.96 -28.11 -22.15
CA TRP A 29 11.79 -26.92 -23.00
C TRP A 29 10.37 -26.33 -22.89
N ARG A 30 9.35 -27.18 -22.74
CA ARG A 30 7.99 -26.74 -22.39
C ARG A 30 7.97 -25.90 -21.11
N TRP A 31 8.64 -26.32 -20.04
CA TRP A 31 8.66 -25.58 -18.79
C TRP A 31 9.60 -24.37 -18.82
N GLU A 32 10.67 -24.39 -19.60
CA GLU A 32 11.57 -23.23 -19.81
C GLU A 32 10.85 -22.08 -20.54
N ASP A 33 10.08 -22.37 -21.59
CA ASP A 33 9.19 -21.41 -22.27
C ASP A 33 8.19 -20.74 -21.30
N PHE A 34 7.70 -21.49 -20.32
CA PHE A 34 6.85 -20.94 -19.25
C PHE A 34 7.64 -20.12 -18.22
N LEU A 35 8.75 -20.65 -17.70
CA LEU A 35 9.49 -20.05 -16.58
C LEU A 35 10.23 -18.76 -16.93
N LEU A 36 10.50 -18.50 -18.23
CA LEU A 36 11.04 -17.23 -18.70
C LEU A 36 10.03 -16.07 -18.54
N GLN A 37 8.73 -16.35 -18.59
CA GLN A 37 7.65 -15.40 -18.38
C GLN A 37 6.52 -16.07 -17.57
N PRO A 38 6.69 -16.23 -16.24
CA PRO A 38 5.85 -17.09 -15.41
C PRO A 38 4.51 -16.41 -15.08
N VAL A 39 3.61 -16.36 -16.06
CA VAL A 39 2.25 -15.80 -15.95
C VAL A 39 1.23 -16.94 -16.00
N VAL A 40 0.40 -17.07 -14.96
CA VAL A 40 -0.72 -18.02 -14.92
C VAL A 40 -2.06 -17.29 -15.10
N LYS A 41 -3.06 -17.96 -15.68
CA LYS A 41 -4.39 -17.40 -15.89
C LYS A 41 -5.09 -17.07 -14.57
N SER A 42 -5.07 -18.02 -13.63
CA SER A 42 -5.70 -17.89 -12.30
C SER A 42 -5.09 -18.86 -11.30
N ARG A 43 -5.36 -18.66 -10.01
CA ARG A 43 -5.21 -19.69 -8.97
C ARG A 43 -6.56 -20.39 -8.76
N VAL A 44 -6.56 -21.72 -8.72
CA VAL A 44 -7.79 -22.52 -8.68
C VAL A 44 -7.67 -23.70 -7.72
N THR A 45 -8.77 -24.01 -7.03
CA THR A 45 -8.91 -25.21 -6.19
C THR A 45 -9.29 -26.46 -6.98
N ALA A 46 -9.87 -26.29 -8.17
CA ALA A 46 -10.16 -27.31 -9.16
C ALA A 46 -9.74 -26.82 -10.55
N LEU A 47 -9.07 -27.66 -11.34
CA LEU A 47 -8.65 -27.30 -12.70
C LEU A 47 -9.84 -27.34 -13.67
N PRO A 48 -9.86 -26.47 -14.71
CA PRO A 48 -10.87 -26.55 -15.76
C PRO A 48 -10.92 -27.92 -16.44
N THR A 49 -12.13 -28.39 -16.75
CA THR A 49 -12.38 -29.67 -17.45
C THR A 49 -12.68 -29.49 -18.94
N THR A 50 -12.99 -28.27 -19.40
CA THR A 50 -13.32 -27.95 -20.79
C THR A 50 -12.75 -26.58 -21.19
N GLY A 51 -12.47 -26.38 -22.48
CA GLY A 51 -12.07 -25.08 -23.04
C GLY A 51 -10.60 -24.70 -22.83
N GLN A 52 -9.75 -25.66 -22.44
CA GLN A 52 -8.31 -25.45 -22.26
C GLN A 52 -7.61 -25.32 -23.62
N VAL A 53 -6.70 -24.36 -23.73
CA VAL A 53 -5.82 -24.16 -24.89
C VAL A 53 -4.40 -24.64 -24.56
N GLU A 54 -3.66 -25.11 -25.56
CA GLU A 54 -2.26 -25.55 -25.40
C GLU A 54 -1.44 -24.50 -24.64
N GLY A 55 -0.78 -24.94 -23.57
CA GLY A 55 0.07 -24.09 -22.75
C GLY A 55 -0.65 -23.31 -21.65
N ASP A 56 -1.98 -23.39 -21.53
CA ASP A 56 -2.75 -22.76 -20.44
C ASP A 56 -2.19 -23.16 -19.07
N ALA A 57 -1.74 -22.18 -18.29
CA ALA A 57 -1.14 -22.39 -16.97
C ALA A 57 -2.01 -21.85 -15.83
N TYR A 58 -2.12 -22.62 -14.75
CA TYR A 58 -2.86 -22.29 -13.54
C TYR A 58 -2.03 -22.59 -12.30
N LEU A 59 -2.20 -21.79 -11.25
CA LEU A 59 -1.67 -22.10 -9.93
C LEU A 59 -2.69 -22.99 -9.19
N PHE A 60 -2.35 -24.27 -8.95
CA PHE A 60 -3.26 -25.20 -8.28
C PHE A 60 -3.15 -25.09 -6.75
N ILE A 61 -4.18 -24.51 -6.13
CA ILE A 61 -4.31 -24.37 -4.67
C ILE A 61 -5.32 -25.36 -4.06
N GLY A 62 -5.67 -26.42 -4.81
CA GLY A 62 -6.46 -27.54 -4.30
C GLY A 62 -5.66 -28.44 -3.36
N THR A 63 -6.29 -29.51 -2.88
CA THR A 63 -5.69 -30.46 -1.92
C THR A 63 -4.99 -31.65 -2.62
N GLY A 64 -4.29 -32.47 -1.84
CA GLY A 64 -3.65 -33.71 -2.32
C GLY A 64 -2.26 -33.50 -2.95
N THR A 65 -1.76 -34.52 -3.64
CA THR A 65 -0.36 -34.63 -4.11
C THR A 65 0.08 -33.52 -5.08
N ASN A 66 -0.86 -32.78 -5.67
CA ASN A 66 -0.59 -31.67 -6.59
C ASN A 66 -0.79 -30.28 -5.98
N ALA A 67 -1.19 -30.19 -4.71
CA ALA A 67 -1.33 -28.92 -3.99
C ALA A 67 -0.09 -28.01 -4.16
N ASN A 68 -0.34 -26.73 -4.37
CA ASN A 68 0.66 -25.67 -4.60
C ASN A 68 1.55 -25.86 -5.86
N LYS A 69 1.28 -26.82 -6.75
CA LYS A 69 2.00 -26.95 -8.02
C LYS A 69 1.44 -26.00 -9.08
N ILE A 70 2.28 -25.68 -10.06
CA ILE A 70 1.83 -25.01 -11.30
C ILE A 70 1.35 -26.12 -12.25
N ALA A 71 0.10 -26.04 -12.68
CA ALA A 71 -0.49 -26.98 -13.63
C ALA A 71 -0.53 -26.32 -15.02
N ARG A 72 -0.06 -27.03 -16.05
CA ARG A 72 -0.09 -26.56 -17.45
C ARG A 72 -0.81 -27.58 -18.33
N TRP A 73 -1.68 -27.10 -19.20
CA TRP A 73 -2.39 -27.94 -20.17
C TRP A 73 -1.46 -28.32 -21.32
N TRP A 74 -1.36 -29.62 -21.59
CA TRP A 74 -0.57 -30.16 -22.69
C TRP A 74 -1.43 -31.13 -23.52
N ALA A 75 -1.56 -30.85 -24.81
CA ALA A 75 -2.21 -31.73 -25.79
C ALA A 75 -1.25 -32.10 -26.94
N THR A 76 -0.33 -31.20 -27.30
CA THR A 76 0.47 -31.27 -28.52
C THR A 76 1.59 -32.30 -28.43
N GLY A 77 1.36 -33.49 -28.98
CA GLY A 77 2.29 -34.62 -28.91
C GLY A 77 2.08 -35.54 -27.70
N ALA A 78 1.06 -35.29 -26.89
CA ALA A 78 0.64 -36.22 -25.86
C ALA A 78 -0.14 -37.39 -26.48
N THR A 79 -0.02 -38.60 -25.91
CA THR A 79 -0.91 -39.73 -26.25
C THR A 79 -2.35 -39.48 -25.82
N THR A 80 -2.56 -38.64 -24.81
CA THR A 80 -3.85 -38.10 -24.37
C THR A 80 -3.59 -36.74 -23.74
N ALA A 81 -4.42 -35.75 -24.07
CA ALA A 81 -4.29 -34.40 -23.52
C ALA A 81 -4.49 -34.41 -22.00
N GLN A 82 -3.60 -33.74 -21.27
CA GLN A 82 -3.49 -33.86 -19.82
C GLN A 82 -2.87 -32.61 -19.17
N TRP A 83 -3.01 -32.54 -17.85
CA TRP A 83 -2.33 -31.54 -17.03
C TRP A 83 -0.94 -32.03 -16.64
N GLU A 84 0.11 -31.33 -17.08
CA GLU A 84 1.46 -31.48 -16.55
C GLU A 84 1.62 -30.61 -15.29
N TYR A 85 2.38 -31.08 -14.29
CA TYR A 85 2.55 -30.37 -13.02
C TYR A 85 4.02 -30.10 -12.71
N LEU A 86 4.35 -28.82 -12.48
CA LEU A 86 5.68 -28.40 -12.04
C LEU A 86 5.69 -28.15 -10.53
N VAL A 87 6.69 -28.72 -9.85
CA VAL A 87 6.92 -28.51 -8.41
C VAL A 87 7.74 -27.24 -8.22
N PRO A 88 7.18 -26.16 -7.63
CA PRO A 88 7.92 -24.93 -7.40
C PRO A 88 9.01 -25.10 -6.35
N LYS A 89 9.99 -24.18 -6.38
CA LYS A 89 11.04 -24.05 -5.36
C LYS A 89 10.88 -22.75 -4.59
N SER A 90 11.42 -22.69 -3.38
CA SER A 90 11.37 -21.48 -2.54
C SER A 90 11.93 -20.27 -3.30
N GLY A 91 11.25 -19.13 -3.20
CA GLY A 91 11.61 -17.89 -3.91
C GLY A 91 11.15 -17.82 -5.36
N TRP A 92 10.51 -18.86 -5.90
CA TRP A 92 9.85 -18.77 -7.21
C TRP A 92 8.68 -17.80 -7.18
N ARG A 93 8.47 -17.11 -8.30
CA ARG A 93 7.41 -16.12 -8.46
C ARG A 93 6.55 -16.43 -9.68
N VAL A 94 5.25 -16.17 -9.56
CA VAL A 94 4.30 -16.19 -10.69
C VAL A 94 3.45 -14.92 -10.65
N GLN A 95 3.08 -14.41 -11.80
CA GLN A 95 2.06 -13.38 -11.93
C GLN A 95 0.73 -14.03 -12.27
N ILE A 96 -0.38 -13.51 -11.72
CA ILE A 96 -1.72 -14.00 -12.02
C ILE A 96 -2.44 -12.97 -12.89
N SER A 97 -2.67 -13.28 -14.17
CA SER A 97 -3.25 -12.31 -15.11
C SER A 97 -4.72 -11.97 -14.81
N GLY A 98 -5.46 -12.90 -14.21
CA GLY A 98 -6.83 -12.68 -13.74
C GLY A 98 -6.95 -11.94 -12.39
N GLU A 99 -5.86 -11.57 -11.73
CA GLU A 99 -5.89 -10.84 -10.45
C GLU A 99 -5.12 -9.53 -10.55
N LEU A 100 -5.82 -8.42 -10.36
CA LEU A 100 -5.24 -7.07 -10.33
C LEU A 100 -5.13 -6.54 -8.90
N ASP A 101 -4.18 -5.66 -8.66
CA ASP A 101 -4.10 -4.83 -7.46
C ASP A 101 -4.97 -3.56 -7.57
N ALA A 102 -4.91 -2.71 -6.54
CA ALA A 102 -5.66 -1.45 -6.50
C ALA A 102 -5.24 -0.42 -7.57
N TYR A 103 -4.12 -0.65 -8.26
CA TYR A 103 -3.56 0.20 -9.31
C TYR A 103 -3.71 -0.42 -10.72
N GLY A 104 -4.40 -1.58 -10.82
CA GLY A 104 -4.59 -2.29 -12.08
C GLY A 104 -3.39 -3.11 -12.55
N GLN A 105 -2.38 -3.33 -11.70
CA GLN A 105 -1.23 -4.18 -12.01
C GLN A 105 -1.50 -5.65 -11.66
N VAL A 106 -0.92 -6.58 -12.43
CA VAL A 106 -1.08 -8.02 -12.18
C VAL A 106 -0.40 -8.45 -10.87
N LYS A 107 -1.15 -9.15 -10.01
CA LYS A 107 -0.64 -9.60 -8.71
C LYS A 107 0.47 -10.63 -8.89
N THR A 108 1.55 -10.47 -8.10
CA THR A 108 2.67 -11.40 -8.05
C THR A 108 2.58 -12.24 -6.78
N TYR A 109 2.73 -13.55 -6.90
CA TYR A 109 2.79 -14.49 -5.78
C TYR A 109 4.19 -15.08 -5.68
N GLU A 110 4.68 -15.28 -4.46
CA GLU A 110 5.97 -15.92 -4.17
C GLU A 110 5.74 -17.22 -3.40
N TYR A 111 6.49 -18.27 -3.75
CA TYR A 111 6.42 -19.57 -3.08
C TYR A 111 7.43 -19.65 -1.94
N SER A 112 6.96 -19.95 -0.72
CA SER A 112 7.78 -20.07 0.49
C SER A 112 8.54 -21.40 0.63
N GLY A 113 8.34 -22.33 -0.31
CA GLY A 113 8.70 -23.74 -0.14
C GLY A 113 7.55 -24.61 0.41
N THR A 114 6.52 -24.00 1.01
CA THR A 114 5.33 -24.71 1.53
C THR A 114 4.00 -24.18 0.98
N ALA A 115 3.88 -22.87 0.76
CA ALA A 115 2.65 -22.21 0.29
C ALA A 115 2.98 -21.01 -0.62
N TRP A 116 1.98 -20.55 -1.37
CA TRP A 116 2.06 -19.31 -2.14
C TRP A 116 1.45 -18.16 -1.35
N SER A 117 2.21 -17.07 -1.19
CA SER A 117 1.75 -15.82 -0.59
C SER A 117 1.77 -14.70 -1.63
N GLU A 118 0.79 -13.80 -1.57
CA GLU A 118 0.82 -12.58 -2.37
C GLU A 118 2.06 -11.79 -1.96
N LYS A 119 2.96 -11.55 -2.92
CA LYS A 119 4.02 -10.57 -2.71
C LYS A 119 3.39 -9.21 -2.93
N SER A 120 3.27 -8.44 -1.85
CA SER A 120 2.81 -7.04 -1.88
C SER A 120 3.47 -6.33 -3.06
N ALA A 121 2.65 -5.61 -3.85
CA ALA A 121 3.05 -5.05 -5.13
C ALA A 121 4.46 -4.45 -5.07
N GLY A 122 5.37 -4.95 -5.91
CA GLY A 122 6.80 -4.63 -5.86
C GLY A 122 7.15 -3.21 -6.32
N GLY A 123 6.18 -2.30 -6.33
CA GLY A 123 6.43 -0.87 -6.38
C GLY A 123 6.67 -0.34 -4.98
N ILE A 124 7.74 0.45 -4.83
CA ILE A 124 7.71 1.62 -3.94
C ILE A 124 6.34 2.28 -4.12
N SER A 125 5.56 2.44 -3.04
CA SER A 125 4.27 3.14 -3.18
C SER A 125 4.54 4.56 -3.68
N GLN A 126 3.54 5.26 -4.22
CA GLN A 126 3.77 6.63 -4.67
C GLN A 126 4.31 7.57 -3.55
N ALA A 127 4.14 7.17 -2.28
CA ALA A 127 4.72 7.81 -1.11
C ALA A 127 6.16 7.34 -0.75
N ASP A 128 6.58 6.15 -1.17
CA ASP A 128 7.96 5.63 -0.96
C ASP A 128 8.88 5.91 -2.16
N ALA A 129 8.33 6.40 -3.28
CA ALA A 129 9.04 6.69 -4.52
C ALA A 129 9.63 8.10 -4.61
N ASP A 130 9.25 9.03 -3.71
CA ASP A 130 9.89 10.34 -3.61
C ASP A 130 11.18 10.23 -2.79
N VAL A 131 12.28 10.75 -3.34
CA VAL A 131 13.58 10.85 -2.67
C VAL A 131 13.51 11.81 -1.46
N ARG A 132 12.46 12.64 -1.36
CA ARG A 132 12.06 13.37 -0.15
C ARG A 132 11.31 12.49 0.85
N TYR A 133 11.88 11.34 1.24
CA TYR A 133 11.27 10.44 2.21
C TYR A 133 11.27 11.06 3.62
N GLU A 134 10.31 11.96 3.88
CA GLU A 134 9.76 12.11 5.22
C GLU A 134 9.17 10.74 5.61
N PRO A 135 9.45 10.21 6.82
CA PRO A 135 8.97 8.90 7.22
C PRO A 135 7.47 8.76 6.96
N LYS A 136 7.01 7.66 6.34
CA LYS A 136 5.59 7.48 6.06
C LYS A 136 4.80 7.42 7.37
N ARG A 137 3.73 8.19 7.42
CA ARG A 137 3.30 8.85 8.65
C ARG A 137 1.89 9.31 8.46
N LYS A 138 1.07 9.13 9.50
CA LYS A 138 -0.37 9.34 9.38
C LYS A 138 -0.76 10.77 9.72
N ASP A 139 -1.53 11.37 8.84
CA ASP A 139 -2.32 12.56 9.10
C ASP A 139 -3.81 12.18 9.04
N ASN A 140 -4.65 12.83 9.83
CA ASN A 140 -6.10 12.59 9.85
C ASN A 140 -6.86 13.82 9.36
N LEU A 141 -7.00 13.95 8.05
CA LEU A 141 -7.57 15.14 7.40
C LEU A 141 -9.11 15.07 7.22
N THR A 142 -9.75 14.06 7.80
CA THR A 142 -11.18 13.74 7.60
C THR A 142 -11.92 13.44 8.91
N ALA A 143 -11.34 13.81 10.06
CA ALA A 143 -11.97 13.58 11.34
C ALA A 143 -13.20 14.48 11.52
N THR A 144 -14.15 14.05 12.33
CA THR A 144 -15.32 14.84 12.78
C THR A 144 -15.26 15.19 14.27
N THR A 145 -14.13 14.90 14.90
CA THR A 145 -13.84 15.08 16.33
C THR A 145 -12.39 15.53 16.50
N ASN A 146 -12.08 16.12 17.66
CA ASN A 146 -10.73 16.58 18.00
C ASN A 146 -9.84 15.36 18.35
N PRO A 147 -8.51 15.42 18.16
CA PRO A 147 -7.62 14.32 18.51
C PRO A 147 -7.58 14.11 20.02
N SER A 148 -7.34 12.87 20.43
CA SER A 148 -7.21 12.45 21.83
C SER A 148 -5.78 12.00 22.14
N ALA A 149 -5.49 11.79 23.43
CA ALA A 149 -4.22 11.18 23.86
C ALA A 149 -4.04 9.72 23.38
N ALA A 150 -5.12 9.07 22.92
CA ALA A 150 -5.10 7.72 22.33
C ALA A 150 -4.90 7.73 20.80
N ASP A 151 -4.76 8.90 20.17
CA ASP A 151 -4.40 9.04 18.76
C ASP A 151 -2.88 9.14 18.63
N ASP A 152 -2.22 7.98 18.79
CA ASP A 152 -0.79 7.84 19.03
C ASP A 152 -0.04 6.97 17.99
N GLN A 153 1.22 6.63 18.27
CA GLN A 153 2.06 5.81 17.40
C GLN A 153 1.51 4.41 17.12
N VAL A 154 0.69 3.82 18.00
CA VAL A 154 0.04 2.51 17.78
C VAL A 154 -0.98 2.60 16.63
N GLN A 155 -1.59 3.77 16.42
CA GLN A 155 -2.53 4.05 15.33
C GLN A 155 -1.82 4.64 14.10
N GLY A 156 -0.48 4.76 14.13
CA GLY A 156 0.38 5.21 13.02
C GLY A 156 0.71 6.71 12.99
N TYR A 157 0.35 7.47 14.03
CA TYR A 157 0.70 8.90 14.13
C TYR A 157 2.16 9.08 14.60
N SER A 158 2.74 10.25 14.34
CA SER A 158 4.06 10.60 14.85
C SER A 158 4.16 12.11 15.10
N VAL A 159 5.32 12.58 15.58
CA VAL A 159 5.60 14.01 15.69
C VAL A 159 5.39 14.67 14.32
N LEU A 160 4.83 15.89 14.34
CA LEU A 160 4.29 16.68 13.22
C LEU A 160 2.95 16.20 12.64
N SER A 161 2.24 15.22 13.21
CA SER A 161 0.98 14.72 12.60
C SER A 161 -0.06 15.81 12.55
N ARG A 162 -0.73 15.94 11.40
CA ARG A 162 -1.81 16.89 11.18
C ARG A 162 -3.13 16.19 11.38
N TRP A 163 -4.01 16.82 12.14
CA TRP A 163 -5.38 16.40 12.34
C TRP A 163 -6.29 17.57 11.99
N VAL A 164 -7.36 17.31 11.23
CA VAL A 164 -8.36 18.32 10.87
C VAL A 164 -9.72 17.81 11.33
N ASN A 165 -10.36 18.54 12.23
CA ASN A 165 -11.76 18.31 12.56
C ASN A 165 -12.62 19.05 11.53
N THR A 166 -13.12 18.31 10.55
CA THR A 166 -14.00 18.81 9.48
C THR A 166 -15.35 19.34 9.96
N THR A 167 -15.75 19.06 11.21
CA THR A 167 -16.98 19.59 11.82
C THR A 167 -16.77 20.99 12.43
N THR A 168 -15.60 21.29 12.99
CA THR A 168 -15.28 22.63 13.55
C THR A 168 -14.41 23.50 12.63
N GLY A 169 -13.73 22.90 11.66
CA GLY A 169 -12.77 23.57 10.78
C GLY A 169 -11.37 23.74 11.37
N GLU A 170 -11.14 23.21 12.57
CA GLU A 170 -9.89 23.37 13.32
C GLU A 170 -8.81 22.35 12.92
N MET A 171 -7.55 22.71 13.17
CA MET A 171 -6.38 21.88 12.91
C MET A 171 -5.50 21.71 14.16
N TRP A 172 -4.94 20.52 14.34
CA TRP A 172 -3.94 20.21 15.37
C TRP A 172 -2.66 19.64 14.78
N LEU A 173 -1.55 19.88 15.47
CA LEU A 173 -0.23 19.34 15.20
C LEU A 173 0.22 18.45 16.38
N CYS A 174 0.54 17.20 16.12
CA CYS A 174 1.09 16.29 17.13
C CYS A 174 2.55 16.67 17.44
N LEU A 175 2.86 16.99 18.70
CA LEU A 175 4.23 17.25 19.16
C LEU A 175 4.87 16.03 19.81
N ASN A 176 4.07 15.05 20.26
CA ASN A 176 4.54 13.78 20.81
C ASN A 176 3.49 12.70 20.55
N ALA A 177 3.86 11.55 19.99
CA ALA A 177 2.95 10.43 19.70
C ALA A 177 3.16 9.23 20.63
N SER A 178 3.67 9.45 21.85
CA SER A 178 3.87 8.40 22.87
C SER A 178 2.59 7.62 23.14
N THR A 179 2.70 6.30 23.25
CA THR A 179 1.53 5.40 23.39
C THR A 179 0.65 5.74 24.60
N GLY A 180 -0.64 5.97 24.35
CA GLY A 180 -1.63 6.39 25.35
C GLY A 180 -1.43 7.81 25.91
N ALA A 181 -0.47 8.57 25.38
CA ALA A 181 -0.06 9.89 25.87
C ALA A 181 0.31 10.84 24.73
N ALA A 182 -0.43 10.79 23.61
CA ALA A 182 -0.19 11.69 22.49
C ALA A 182 -0.50 13.15 22.88
N ASN A 183 0.43 14.06 22.57
CA ASN A 183 0.28 15.49 22.77
C ASN A 183 0.00 16.17 21.42
N TRP A 184 -1.23 16.64 21.27
CA TRP A 184 -1.71 17.39 20.12
C TRP A 184 -1.91 18.85 20.49
N GLN A 185 -1.21 19.75 19.82
CA GLN A 185 -1.36 21.19 20.00
C GLN A 185 -2.26 21.76 18.91
N GLN A 186 -3.20 22.62 19.31
CA GLN A 186 -4.10 23.28 18.37
C GLN A 186 -3.36 24.35 17.58
N ALA A 187 -3.50 24.34 16.26
CA ALA A 187 -2.81 25.22 15.32
C ALA A 187 -3.72 26.32 14.73
N THR A 188 -4.99 26.37 15.16
CA THR A 188 -6.04 27.29 14.70
C THR A 188 -6.80 27.85 15.90
N LEU A 189 -7.30 29.07 15.79
CA LEU A 189 -8.23 29.65 16.74
C LEU A 189 -9.50 30.08 16.00
N SER A 190 -10.67 29.80 16.59
CA SER A 190 -11.94 30.33 16.13
C SER A 190 -12.05 31.84 16.41
N LEU A 191 -13.01 32.51 15.77
CA LEU A 191 -13.19 33.96 15.93
C LEU A 191 -13.54 34.34 17.38
N ASP A 192 -14.28 33.50 18.08
CA ASP A 192 -14.70 33.71 19.47
C ASP A 192 -13.53 33.55 20.45
N GLU A 193 -12.61 32.62 20.16
CA GLU A 193 -11.35 32.45 20.90
C GLU A 193 -10.39 33.62 20.66
N LEU A 194 -10.28 34.11 19.42
CA LEU A 194 -9.50 35.31 19.10
C LEU A 194 -10.07 36.56 19.78
N GLY A 195 -11.40 36.71 19.81
CA GLY A 195 -12.07 37.80 20.52
C GLY A 195 -11.84 37.73 22.03
N SER A 196 -11.84 36.52 22.60
CA SER A 196 -11.53 36.30 24.02
C SER A 196 -10.05 36.56 24.33
N ALA A 197 -9.14 36.14 23.45
CA ALA A 197 -7.69 36.39 23.58
C ALA A 197 -7.34 37.88 23.52
N ALA A 198 -8.08 38.69 22.75
CA ALA A 198 -7.90 40.15 22.70
C ALA A 198 -8.32 40.88 24.00
N LEU A 199 -9.11 40.22 24.86
CA LEU A 199 -9.54 40.73 26.16
C LEU A 199 -8.74 40.11 27.33
N ALA A 200 -8.18 38.91 27.13
CA ALA A 200 -7.29 38.26 28.07
C ALA A 200 -5.90 38.90 28.07
N ASN A 201 -5.24 38.92 29.23
CA ASN A 201 -3.84 39.30 29.31
C ASN A 201 -2.96 38.12 28.87
N VAL A 202 -2.59 38.08 27.59
CA VAL A 202 -1.80 36.98 27.00
C VAL A 202 -0.28 37.09 27.26
N GLY A 203 0.17 38.12 27.99
CA GLY A 203 1.56 38.30 28.42
C GLY A 203 1.67 38.48 29.93
N GLU A 204 2.73 37.94 30.53
CA GLU A 204 3.06 38.10 31.95
C GLU A 204 4.20 39.12 32.18
N GLY A 205 4.85 39.59 31.11
CA GLY A 205 6.04 40.43 31.15
C GLY A 205 5.78 41.95 31.03
N PRO A 206 6.64 42.79 31.63
CA PRO A 206 6.49 44.26 31.65
C PRO A 206 6.72 44.96 30.29
N THR A 207 7.00 44.21 29.23
CA THR A 207 7.18 44.70 27.85
C THR A 207 6.16 44.12 26.87
N GLU A 208 5.21 43.33 27.34
CA GLU A 208 4.18 42.71 26.52
C GLU A 208 2.96 43.63 26.42
N LEU A 209 2.18 43.50 25.34
CA LEU A 209 1.06 44.42 25.08
C LEU A 209 -0.03 44.23 26.15
N PRO A 210 -0.30 45.26 26.98
CA PRO A 210 -1.35 45.15 27.99
C PRO A 210 -2.73 45.17 27.32
N THR A 211 -3.73 44.61 27.99
CA THR A 211 -5.11 44.53 27.46
C THR A 211 -5.67 45.91 27.13
N ASN A 212 -6.65 45.98 26.22
CA ASN A 212 -7.34 47.25 25.89
C ASN A 212 -7.90 47.96 27.13
N ALA A 213 -8.32 47.22 28.16
CA ALA A 213 -8.74 47.78 29.44
C ALA A 213 -7.59 48.47 30.19
N ALA A 214 -6.42 47.83 30.26
CA ALA A 214 -5.23 48.41 30.89
C ALA A 214 -4.66 49.61 30.10
N VAL A 215 -4.73 49.59 28.76
CA VAL A 215 -4.42 50.77 27.93
C VAL A 215 -5.37 51.92 28.24
N ALA A 216 -6.68 51.65 28.30
CA ALA A 216 -7.67 52.67 28.66
C ALA A 216 -7.39 53.28 30.06
N THR A 217 -7.12 52.44 31.07
CA THR A 217 -6.75 52.91 32.42
C THR A 217 -5.46 53.73 32.43
N ALA A 218 -4.46 53.38 31.62
CA ALA A 218 -3.21 54.16 31.49
C ALA A 218 -3.39 55.51 30.78
N LEU A 219 -4.44 55.69 29.97
CA LEU A 219 -4.75 56.93 29.28
C LEU A 219 -5.61 57.90 30.11
N GLN A 220 -6.43 57.42 31.07
CA GLN A 220 -7.29 58.29 31.89
C GLN A 220 -6.54 59.47 32.57
N PRO A 221 -5.32 59.30 33.13
CA PRO A 221 -4.58 60.42 33.72
C PRO A 221 -4.24 61.49 32.68
N LEU A 222 -3.83 61.10 31.47
CA LEU A 222 -3.48 62.00 30.38
C LEU A 222 -4.71 62.78 29.88
N GLU A 223 -5.85 62.10 29.75
CA GLU A 223 -7.13 62.76 29.43
C GLU A 223 -7.49 63.80 30.49
N THR A 224 -7.42 63.46 31.79
CA THR A 224 -7.70 64.43 32.87
C THR A 224 -6.72 65.61 32.88
N MET A 225 -5.44 65.39 32.55
CA MET A 225 -4.45 66.48 32.44
C MET A 225 -4.76 67.44 31.27
N ILE A 226 -5.29 66.93 30.16
CA ILE A 226 -5.72 67.76 29.02
C ILE A 226 -6.94 68.62 29.40
N TRP A 227 -7.92 68.05 30.12
CA TRP A 227 -9.11 68.78 30.56
C TRP A 227 -8.87 69.77 31.72
N MET A 228 -7.78 69.63 32.47
CA MET A 228 -7.39 70.57 33.55
C MET A 228 -6.42 71.67 33.09
N GLY A 229 -6.00 71.67 31.82
CA GLY A 229 -5.00 72.58 31.25
C GLY A 229 -5.54 73.64 30.28
N LEU A 230 -6.86 73.83 30.21
CA LEU A 230 -7.58 74.80 29.37
C LEU A 230 -8.50 75.70 30.21
#